data_AF-A0A2H5WW01-F1
#
_entry.id   AF-A0A2H5WW01-F1
#
_cell.length_a   1.000
_cell.length_b   1.000
_cell.length_c   1.000
_cell.angle_alpha   90.00
_cell.angle_beta   90.00
_cell.angle_gamma   90.00
#
_symmetry.space_group_name_H-M   'P 1'
#
loop_
_entity.id
_entity.type
_entity.pdbx_description
1 polymer ?
#
loop_
_entity_poly.entity_id
_entity_poly.type
_entity_poly.pdbx_seq_one_letter_code
_entity_poly.pdbx_strand_id
1 'polypeptide(L)'
;MRTLYRMMAITACWASVVLMQAQSADSVQTSSAAVPTAWIAQLDIDQIDPRKQENLPKITLLLRSWDIPRSKRLEYARRYLRGEYKFHTLNPEPPLHDNYWYVLNEAVEALGRLNDVESIPWLEEKLALWEAEAKKPDPERAMVVPSLPRARAVLARLKAVRDVPQVKNATDLIRRFERMLHHVGFVGNLSDWHRELRKEFEEADKCDHCGPGVQYAILLQYGQMLMEAGWRGVDITAASKIIQLDSKVGWEGGVKKTFEVYVQLAKIPLDKLAQHIVDEAVHWQVYSDGEAPKAQVLADMGVTVLPIVWEKLKWAGQNRDQLKGSGVGRGVLLEILVTVGGEQALPLIEPFLNDENEWVRHYACRAKEYIQQGKVFLFAPYF
;
A
#
# COMPACT_ATOMS: atom_id res chain seq x y z
N MET A 1 45.14 83.49 7.58
CA MET A 1 44.36 83.96 6.42
C MET A 1 43.46 82.83 5.95
N ARG A 2 42.13 83.05 6.00
CA ARG A 2 41.03 82.36 5.28
C ARG A 2 40.92 80.83 5.48
N THR A 3 40.05 80.29 6.36
CA THR A 3 38.56 80.09 6.21
C THR A 3 38.23 79.33 4.91
N LEU A 4 37.59 78.14 4.87
CA LEU A 4 36.22 77.81 5.29
C LEU A 4 35.94 76.27 5.26
N TYR A 5 35.27 75.79 6.33
CA TYR A 5 34.09 74.88 6.41
C TYR A 5 34.19 73.39 6.04
N ARG A 6 34.11 72.43 6.99
CA ARG A 6 32.96 71.96 7.86
C ARG A 6 31.96 71.11 7.07
N MET A 7 31.43 69.96 7.49
CA MET A 7 31.14 69.31 8.79
C MET A 7 30.92 67.80 8.50
N MET A 8 31.38 66.78 9.25
CA MET A 8 31.15 66.36 10.64
C MET A 8 29.73 65.89 11.00
N ALA A 9 29.58 64.58 11.21
CA ALA A 9 28.87 63.88 12.31
C ALA A 9 29.01 62.35 12.02
N ILE A 10 29.84 61.52 12.67
CA ILE A 10 30.01 61.16 14.10
C ILE A 10 28.68 60.88 14.77
N THR A 11 28.35 59.63 15.08
CA THR A 11 28.52 58.94 16.38
C THR A 11 27.65 57.67 16.25
N ALA A 12 27.80 56.54 16.91
CA ALA A 12 28.59 55.96 18.00
C ALA A 12 27.96 54.53 18.14
N CYS A 13 28.45 53.49 18.80
CA CYS A 13 29.52 53.23 19.75
C CYS A 13 29.70 51.67 19.70
N TRP A 14 30.90 51.11 19.74
CA TRP A 14 31.53 50.56 20.96
C TRP A 14 30.72 49.42 21.63
N ALA A 15 31.27 48.27 22.03
CA ALA A 15 32.65 47.86 22.18
C ALA A 15 32.73 46.39 22.63
N SER A 16 33.88 45.78 22.28
CA SER A 16 34.70 44.83 23.07
C SER A 16 34.13 43.46 23.47
N VAL A 17 34.67 42.29 23.06
CA VAL A 17 36.04 41.73 23.07
C VAL A 17 36.31 40.84 24.29
N VAL A 18 36.91 39.67 24.00
CA VAL A 18 37.56 38.62 24.84
C VAL A 18 36.64 37.46 25.30
N LEU A 19 36.68 36.27 24.69
CA LEU A 19 37.59 35.10 24.90
C LEU A 19 37.32 34.26 26.18
N MET A 20 37.11 32.96 25.95
CA MET A 20 37.22 31.78 26.83
C MET A 20 36.09 31.43 27.82
N GLN A 21 35.29 30.42 27.43
CA GLN A 21 34.92 29.20 28.19
C GLN A 21 34.17 28.30 27.20
N ALA A 22 34.72 27.19 26.70
CA ALA A 22 34.76 25.88 27.37
C ALA A 22 33.36 25.40 27.81
N GLN A 23 32.94 24.27 27.22
CA GLN A 23 31.85 23.36 27.61
C GLN A 23 30.40 23.77 27.29
N SER A 24 30.00 23.37 26.08
CA SER A 24 28.79 22.57 25.82
C SER A 24 29.17 21.66 24.63
N ALA A 25 29.35 20.34 24.72
CA ALA A 25 28.41 19.31 25.22
C ALA A 25 26.99 19.71 24.78
N ASP A 26 26.48 19.30 23.63
CA ASP A 26 26.44 17.93 23.15
C ASP A 26 26.72 17.77 21.67
N SER A 27 27.28 16.61 21.37
CA SER A 27 27.36 15.99 20.06
C SER A 27 26.07 16.18 19.25
N VAL A 28 26.16 16.98 18.18
CA VAL A 28 25.38 16.64 16.99
C VAL A 28 26.09 15.41 16.43
N GLN A 29 25.78 14.24 16.99
CA GLN A 29 25.83 13.01 16.23
C GLN A 29 24.89 13.26 15.05
N THR A 30 25.44 13.77 13.97
CA THR A 30 25.00 13.38 12.64
C THR A 30 25.18 11.87 12.58
N SER A 31 24.20 11.16 13.14
CA SER A 31 23.88 9.81 12.77
C SER A 31 23.65 9.85 11.28
N SER A 32 24.73 9.66 10.53
CA SER A 32 24.70 9.10 9.20
C SER A 32 24.14 7.69 9.37
N ALA A 33 22.84 7.60 9.62
CA ALA A 33 22.10 6.37 9.43
C ALA A 33 22.20 6.11 7.92
N ALA A 34 23.12 5.21 7.57
CA ALA A 34 23.23 4.69 6.22
C ALA A 34 21.82 4.35 5.72
N VAL A 35 21.50 4.85 4.53
CA VAL A 35 20.13 4.86 4.01
C VAL A 35 19.52 3.45 4.07
N PRO A 36 18.27 3.26 4.55
CA PRO A 36 17.72 1.97 4.98
C PRO A 36 17.34 1.02 3.84
N THR A 37 17.96 1.12 2.65
CA THR A 37 17.50 0.46 1.42
C THR A 37 17.87 -1.01 1.28
N ALA A 38 18.66 -1.57 2.20
CA ALA A 38 19.35 -2.83 1.92
C ALA A 38 18.42 -4.06 1.92
N TRP A 39 17.56 -4.24 2.92
CA TRP A 39 16.94 -5.56 3.12
C TRP A 39 15.76 -5.85 2.18
N ILE A 40 14.87 -4.88 1.90
CA ILE A 40 13.77 -5.08 0.94
C ILE A 40 14.35 -5.37 -0.44
N ALA A 41 15.32 -4.57 -0.90
CA ALA A 41 15.96 -4.75 -2.20
C ALA A 41 16.71 -6.10 -2.35
N GLN A 42 17.06 -6.74 -1.24
CA GLN A 42 17.70 -8.05 -1.16
C GLN A 42 16.70 -9.23 -1.13
N LEU A 43 15.40 -8.97 -1.01
CA LEU A 43 14.40 -10.03 -1.02
C LEU A 43 14.43 -10.80 -2.35
N ASP A 44 14.37 -12.12 -2.22
CA ASP A 44 14.45 -13.06 -3.31
C ASP A 44 13.41 -14.17 -3.12
N ILE A 45 12.67 -14.45 -4.17
CA ILE A 45 11.62 -15.47 -4.21
C ILE A 45 12.14 -16.86 -3.78
N ASP A 46 13.39 -17.20 -4.09
CA ASP A 46 13.98 -18.51 -3.77
C ASP A 46 14.49 -18.62 -2.33
N GLN A 47 14.39 -17.53 -1.56
CA GLN A 47 14.74 -17.49 -0.15
C GLN A 47 13.51 -17.39 0.76
N ILE A 48 12.33 -17.15 0.20
CA ILE A 48 11.09 -16.91 0.94
C ILE A 48 10.15 -18.09 0.78
N ASP A 49 10.02 -18.89 1.84
CA ASP A 49 9.13 -20.06 1.86
C ASP A 49 7.67 -19.62 2.09
N PRO A 50 6.76 -19.73 1.09
CA PRO A 50 5.37 -19.31 1.22
C PRO A 50 4.58 -20.22 2.15
N ARG A 51 5.09 -21.40 2.54
CA ARG A 51 4.41 -22.28 3.50
C ARG A 51 4.40 -21.68 4.91
N LYS A 52 5.27 -20.71 5.17
CA LYS A 52 5.39 -20.04 6.46
C LYS A 52 4.59 -18.74 6.44
N GLN A 53 3.59 -18.62 7.31
CA GLN A 53 2.71 -17.44 7.33
C GLN A 53 3.49 -16.15 7.60
N GLU A 54 4.56 -16.20 8.39
CA GLU A 54 5.45 -15.07 8.67
C GLU A 54 6.24 -14.56 7.45
N ASN A 55 6.23 -15.30 6.34
CA ASN A 55 6.88 -14.91 5.09
C ASN A 55 5.91 -14.24 4.11
N LEU A 56 4.59 -14.39 4.25
CA LEU A 56 3.61 -13.70 3.41
C LEU A 56 3.86 -12.18 3.29
N PRO A 57 4.23 -11.45 4.36
CA PRO A 57 4.50 -10.02 4.25
C PRO A 57 5.71 -9.69 3.38
N LYS A 58 6.73 -10.54 3.44
CA LYS A 58 7.92 -10.41 2.59
C LYS A 58 7.54 -10.62 1.13
N ILE A 59 6.64 -11.57 0.84
CA ILE A 59 6.11 -11.80 -0.51
C ILE A 59 5.31 -10.58 -0.99
N THR A 60 4.49 -10.00 -0.12
CA THR A 60 3.74 -8.77 -0.40
C THR A 60 4.70 -7.63 -0.72
N LEU A 61 5.72 -7.37 0.09
CA LEU A 61 6.73 -6.34 -0.22
C LEU A 61 7.48 -6.67 -1.52
N LEU A 62 7.84 -7.94 -1.73
CA LEU A 62 8.52 -8.41 -2.93
C LEU A 62 7.73 -8.08 -4.21
N LEU A 63 6.40 -8.19 -4.18
CA LEU A 63 5.53 -7.99 -5.32
C LEU A 63 5.02 -6.54 -5.46
N ARG A 64 5.06 -5.74 -4.38
CA ARG A 64 4.41 -4.43 -4.32
C ARG A 64 5.34 -3.25 -4.13
N SER A 65 6.39 -3.41 -3.31
CA SER A 65 7.24 -2.30 -2.88
C SER A 65 7.96 -1.64 -4.05
N TRP A 66 8.07 -0.32 -4.00
CA TRP A 66 8.78 0.50 -4.98
C TRP A 66 10.31 0.35 -4.86
N ASP A 67 10.80 -0.16 -3.73
CA ASP A 67 12.22 -0.50 -3.55
C ASP A 67 12.64 -1.72 -4.39
N ILE A 68 11.67 -2.58 -4.78
CA ILE A 68 11.92 -3.66 -5.73
C ILE A 68 11.73 -3.14 -7.15
N PRO A 69 12.76 -3.25 -8.03
CA PRO A 69 12.65 -2.85 -9.42
C PRO A 69 11.43 -3.48 -10.11
N ARG A 70 10.72 -2.70 -10.92
CA ARG A 70 9.53 -3.15 -11.66
C ARG A 70 9.77 -4.47 -12.40
N SER A 71 10.92 -4.63 -13.07
CA SER A 71 11.27 -5.85 -13.81
C SER A 71 11.32 -7.08 -12.91
N LYS A 72 11.95 -6.97 -11.73
CA LYS A 72 12.02 -8.05 -10.73
C LYS A 72 10.63 -8.41 -10.20
N ARG A 73 9.78 -7.41 -9.89
CA ARG A 73 8.41 -7.66 -9.43
C ARG A 73 7.59 -8.44 -10.45
N LEU A 74 7.71 -8.11 -11.73
CA LEU A 74 7.07 -8.85 -12.81
C LEU A 74 7.62 -10.26 -12.97
N GLU A 75 8.95 -10.41 -12.92
CA GLU A 75 9.60 -11.72 -12.96
C GLU A 75 9.08 -12.61 -11.83
N TYR A 76 9.10 -12.13 -10.59
CA TYR A 76 8.63 -12.88 -9.43
C TYR A 76 7.13 -13.19 -9.49
N ALA A 77 6.29 -12.25 -9.91
CA ALA A 77 4.88 -12.51 -10.13
C ALA A 77 4.67 -13.67 -11.13
N ARG A 78 5.34 -13.62 -12.29
CA ARG A 78 5.26 -14.68 -13.30
C ARG A 78 5.77 -16.02 -12.76
N ARG A 79 6.89 -16.02 -12.03
CA ARG A 79 7.47 -17.23 -11.42
C ARG A 79 6.54 -17.86 -10.39
N TYR A 80 5.93 -17.08 -9.49
CA TYR A 80 4.93 -17.60 -8.55
C TYR A 80 3.77 -18.29 -9.26
N LEU A 81 3.23 -17.65 -10.30
CA LEU A 81 2.08 -18.19 -11.01
C LEU A 81 2.40 -19.39 -11.92
N ARG A 82 3.67 -19.55 -12.31
CA ARG A 82 4.16 -20.74 -13.04
C ARG A 82 4.63 -21.86 -12.12
N GLY A 83 4.79 -21.60 -10.82
CA GLY A 83 5.40 -22.54 -9.89
C GLY A 83 6.93 -22.64 -10.05
N GLU A 84 7.58 -21.65 -10.64
CA GLU A 84 9.01 -21.63 -10.96
C GLU A 84 9.83 -21.03 -9.80
N TYR A 85 9.70 -21.59 -8.59
CA TYR A 85 10.44 -21.15 -7.41
C TYR A 85 10.72 -22.31 -6.46
N LYS A 86 11.79 -22.18 -5.66
CA LYS A 86 12.34 -23.25 -4.82
C LYS A 86 11.32 -24.01 -3.97
N PHE A 87 10.34 -23.30 -3.43
CA PHE A 87 9.39 -23.84 -2.44
C PHE A 87 8.04 -24.26 -3.05
N HIS A 88 7.91 -24.29 -4.37
CA HIS A 88 6.65 -24.64 -5.00
C HIS A 88 6.23 -26.08 -4.69
N THR A 89 4.94 -26.27 -4.41
CA THR A 89 4.29 -27.56 -4.29
C THR A 89 3.00 -27.53 -5.11
N LEU A 90 2.81 -28.54 -5.97
CA LEU A 90 1.65 -28.62 -6.87
C LEU A 90 0.33 -28.83 -6.09
N ASN A 91 0.38 -29.70 -5.07
CA ASN A 91 -0.76 -30.02 -4.23
C ASN A 91 -0.35 -29.86 -2.75
N PRO A 92 -0.35 -28.63 -2.22
CA PRO A 92 0.02 -28.39 -0.83
C PRO A 92 -1.02 -29.01 0.11
N GLU A 93 -0.61 -29.38 1.32
CA GLU A 93 -1.57 -29.86 2.34
C GLU A 93 -2.63 -28.78 2.63
N PRO A 94 -3.87 -29.14 3.01
CA PRO A 94 -4.96 -28.18 3.20
C PRO A 94 -4.61 -26.95 4.07
N PRO A 95 -3.87 -27.05 5.20
CA PRO A 95 -3.49 -25.88 5.99
C PRO A 95 -2.59 -24.87 5.26
N LEU A 96 -1.94 -25.30 4.17
CA LEU A 96 -1.07 -24.47 3.35
C LEU A 96 -1.82 -23.86 2.15
N HIS A 97 -3.02 -24.35 1.81
CA HIS A 97 -3.79 -23.84 0.67
C HIS A 97 -3.99 -22.33 0.76
N ASP A 98 -4.31 -21.80 1.94
CA ASP A 98 -4.58 -20.37 2.13
C ASP A 98 -3.36 -19.50 1.85
N ASN A 99 -2.17 -19.96 2.25
CA ASN A 99 -0.92 -19.25 1.97
C ASN A 99 -0.63 -19.23 0.46
N TYR A 100 -0.78 -20.36 -0.23
CA TYR A 100 -0.59 -20.40 -1.68
C TYR A 100 -1.66 -19.59 -2.42
N TRP A 101 -2.90 -19.65 -1.96
CA TRP A 101 -4.00 -18.85 -2.48
C TRP A 101 -3.67 -17.35 -2.37
N TYR A 102 -3.19 -16.90 -1.21
CA TYR A 102 -2.73 -15.52 -0.99
C TYR A 102 -1.63 -15.12 -1.99
N VAL A 103 -0.59 -15.95 -2.11
CA VAL A 103 0.55 -15.69 -3.01
C VAL A 103 0.12 -15.58 -4.47
N LEU A 104 -0.76 -16.47 -4.93
CA LEU A 104 -1.28 -16.42 -6.30
C LEU A 104 -2.11 -15.16 -6.54
N ASN A 105 -2.93 -14.74 -5.58
CA ASN A 105 -3.68 -13.49 -5.68
C ASN A 105 -2.76 -12.26 -5.73
N GLU A 106 -1.75 -12.17 -4.87
CA GLU A 106 -0.79 -11.05 -4.90
C GLU A 106 0.00 -11.01 -6.20
N ALA A 107 0.40 -12.17 -6.74
CA ALA A 107 1.10 -12.25 -8.00
C ALA A 107 0.22 -11.82 -9.18
N VAL A 108 -1.06 -12.23 -9.22
CA VAL A 108 -2.05 -11.74 -10.20
C VAL A 108 -2.21 -10.22 -10.09
N GLU A 109 -2.41 -9.70 -8.88
CA GLU A 109 -2.56 -8.27 -8.62
C GLU A 109 -1.31 -7.47 -9.01
N ALA A 110 -0.11 -8.04 -8.86
CA ALA A 110 1.13 -7.40 -9.30
C ALA A 110 1.17 -7.19 -10.82
N LEU A 111 0.71 -8.17 -11.62
CA LEU A 111 0.61 -8.01 -13.08
C LEU A 111 -0.32 -6.85 -13.45
N GLY A 112 -1.49 -6.77 -12.81
CA GLY A 112 -2.48 -5.70 -13.03
C GLY A 112 -1.93 -4.32 -12.71
N ARG A 113 -1.38 -4.13 -11.49
CA ARG A 113 -0.80 -2.84 -11.04
C ARG A 113 0.38 -2.38 -11.87
N LEU A 114 1.19 -3.33 -12.34
CA LEU A 114 2.32 -3.03 -13.21
C LEU A 114 1.92 -2.88 -14.68
N ASN A 115 0.63 -3.02 -14.98
CA ASN A 115 0.02 -2.87 -16.30
C ASN A 115 0.75 -3.74 -17.36
N ASP A 116 1.08 -4.98 -17.00
CA ASP A 116 1.91 -5.88 -17.79
C ASP A 116 1.14 -6.57 -18.92
N VAL A 117 0.92 -5.85 -20.02
CA VAL A 117 0.15 -6.33 -21.18
C VAL A 117 0.77 -7.57 -21.85
N GLU A 118 2.07 -7.83 -21.66
CA GLU A 118 2.74 -9.03 -22.18
C GLU A 118 2.24 -10.32 -21.51
N SER A 119 1.70 -10.22 -20.30
CA SER A 119 1.15 -11.38 -19.58
C SER A 119 -0.25 -11.79 -20.02
N ILE A 120 -0.90 -11.05 -20.94
CA ILE A 120 -2.29 -11.33 -21.37
C ILE A 120 -2.46 -12.77 -21.89
N PRO A 121 -1.71 -13.26 -22.91
CA PRO A 121 -1.97 -14.58 -23.49
C PRO A 121 -1.81 -15.71 -22.45
N TRP A 122 -0.79 -15.57 -21.60
CA TRP A 122 -0.49 -16.54 -20.56
C TRP A 122 -1.54 -16.51 -19.43
N LEU A 123 -2.03 -15.32 -19.04
CA LEU A 123 -3.08 -15.19 -18.02
C LEU A 123 -4.44 -15.71 -18.53
N GLU A 124 -4.74 -15.57 -19.83
CA GLU A 124 -5.90 -16.19 -20.47
C GLU A 124 -5.86 -17.71 -20.35
N GLU A 125 -4.72 -18.32 -20.69
CA GLU A 125 -4.51 -19.76 -20.58
C GLU A 125 -4.66 -20.24 -19.13
N LYS A 126 -4.01 -19.57 -18.17
CA LYS A 126 -4.09 -19.93 -16.75
C LYS A 126 -5.49 -19.77 -16.19
N LEU A 127 -6.20 -18.70 -16.56
CA LEU A 127 -7.58 -18.50 -16.11
C LEU A 127 -8.48 -19.63 -16.57
N ALA A 128 -8.37 -20.09 -17.82
CA ALA A 128 -9.15 -21.22 -18.32
C ALA A 128 -8.87 -22.52 -17.54
N LEU A 129 -7.60 -22.76 -17.18
CA LEU A 129 -7.22 -23.90 -16.34
C LEU A 129 -7.80 -23.78 -14.93
N TRP A 130 -7.69 -22.62 -14.29
CA TRP A 130 -8.25 -22.37 -12.96
C TRP A 130 -9.77 -22.48 -12.93
N GLU A 131 -10.46 -22.03 -13.99
CA GLU A 131 -11.92 -22.17 -14.12
C GLU A 131 -12.36 -23.62 -14.30
N ALA A 132 -11.58 -24.43 -15.03
CA ALA A 132 -11.82 -25.86 -15.13
C ALA A 132 -11.59 -26.56 -13.78
N GLU A 133 -10.54 -26.15 -13.06
CA GLU A 133 -10.19 -26.71 -11.76
C GLU A 133 -11.22 -26.36 -10.67
N ALA A 134 -11.72 -25.11 -10.67
CA ALA A 134 -12.72 -24.64 -9.71
C ALA A 134 -14.05 -25.42 -9.76
N LYS A 135 -14.36 -26.03 -10.91
CA LYS A 135 -15.56 -26.88 -11.10
C LYS A 135 -15.45 -28.23 -10.42
N LYS A 136 -14.23 -28.67 -10.06
CA LYS A 136 -14.01 -29.91 -9.31
C LYS A 136 -14.28 -29.67 -7.82
N PRO A 137 -14.78 -30.69 -7.09
CA PRO A 137 -14.80 -30.69 -5.64
C PRO A 137 -13.40 -30.43 -5.05
N ASP A 138 -13.30 -29.74 -3.91
CA ASP A 138 -12.01 -29.39 -3.29
C ASP A 138 -11.03 -30.58 -3.15
N PRO A 139 -11.46 -31.79 -2.72
CA PRO A 139 -10.56 -32.94 -2.60
C PRO A 139 -10.01 -33.47 -3.93
N GLU A 140 -10.66 -33.13 -5.06
CA GLU A 140 -10.29 -33.57 -6.41
C GLU A 140 -9.45 -32.54 -7.15
N ARG A 141 -9.21 -31.37 -6.54
CA ARG A 141 -8.40 -30.33 -7.15
C ARG A 141 -6.93 -30.73 -7.16
N ALA A 142 -6.31 -30.64 -8.32
CA ALA A 142 -4.91 -30.90 -8.59
C ALA A 142 -4.02 -29.67 -8.37
N MET A 143 -4.62 -28.49 -8.16
CA MET A 143 -3.88 -27.25 -7.88
C MET A 143 -4.72 -26.26 -7.07
N VAL A 144 -4.03 -25.33 -6.40
CA VAL A 144 -4.66 -24.18 -5.74
C VAL A 144 -5.18 -23.21 -6.80
N VAL A 145 -6.44 -22.77 -6.62
CA VAL A 145 -7.12 -21.84 -7.52
C VAL A 145 -7.18 -20.46 -6.85
N PRO A 146 -6.65 -19.38 -7.46
CA PRO A 146 -6.76 -18.03 -6.90
C PRO A 146 -8.20 -17.50 -6.98
N SER A 147 -8.44 -16.27 -6.52
CA SER A 147 -9.73 -15.61 -6.72
C SER A 147 -9.99 -15.39 -8.22
N LEU A 148 -10.92 -16.18 -8.78
CA LEU A 148 -11.33 -16.04 -10.19
C LEU A 148 -11.89 -14.65 -10.51
N PRO A 149 -12.72 -14.01 -9.66
CA PRO A 149 -13.13 -12.62 -9.87
C PRO A 149 -11.95 -11.65 -10.01
N ARG A 150 -10.93 -11.75 -9.14
CA ARG A 150 -9.73 -10.89 -9.22
C ARG A 150 -8.91 -11.16 -10.48
N ALA A 151 -8.66 -12.43 -10.81
CA ALA A 151 -7.94 -12.80 -12.02
C ALA A 151 -8.63 -12.29 -13.30
N ARG A 152 -9.96 -12.40 -13.39
CA ARG A 152 -10.76 -11.85 -14.49
C ARG A 152 -10.66 -10.33 -14.56
N ALA A 153 -10.78 -9.64 -13.42
CA ALA A 153 -10.69 -8.18 -13.38
C ALA A 153 -9.29 -7.67 -13.78
N VAL A 154 -8.23 -8.34 -13.33
CA VAL A 154 -6.85 -8.05 -13.74
C VAL A 154 -6.68 -8.28 -15.24
N LEU A 155 -7.13 -9.42 -15.78
CA LEU A 155 -7.06 -9.68 -17.21
C LEU A 155 -7.80 -8.61 -18.02
N ALA A 156 -8.99 -8.21 -17.57
CA ALA A 156 -9.76 -7.14 -18.20
C ALA A 156 -9.05 -5.79 -18.13
N ARG A 157 -8.43 -5.45 -17.00
CA ARG A 157 -7.56 -4.27 -16.86
C ARG A 157 -6.42 -4.31 -17.88
N LEU A 158 -5.68 -5.41 -17.97
CA LEU A 158 -4.56 -5.55 -18.89
C LEU A 158 -5.00 -5.38 -20.35
N LYS A 159 -6.11 -6.00 -20.75
CA LYS A 159 -6.70 -5.82 -22.08
C LYS A 159 -7.15 -4.37 -22.32
N ALA A 160 -7.77 -3.72 -21.33
CA ALA A 160 -8.15 -2.31 -21.42
C ALA A 160 -6.95 -1.37 -21.53
N VAL A 161 -5.85 -1.67 -20.83
CA VAL A 161 -4.57 -0.96 -21.00
C VAL A 161 -4.01 -1.16 -22.41
N ARG A 162 -4.04 -2.38 -22.96
CA ARG A 162 -3.63 -2.64 -24.34
C ARG A 162 -4.49 -1.83 -25.34
N ASP A 163 -5.79 -1.76 -25.12
CA ASP A 163 -6.72 -1.05 -26.01
C ASP A 163 -6.62 0.48 -25.89
N VAL A 164 -6.27 0.99 -24.71
CA VAL A 164 -6.05 2.42 -24.43
C VAL A 164 -4.71 2.60 -23.71
N PRO A 165 -3.55 2.56 -24.40
CA PRO A 165 -2.24 2.51 -23.75
C PRO A 165 -1.85 3.77 -22.97
N GLN A 166 -2.32 4.92 -23.41
CA GLN A 166 -2.04 6.21 -22.79
C GLN A 166 -3.31 6.80 -22.19
N VAL A 167 -3.21 7.33 -20.98
CA VAL A 167 -4.28 8.10 -20.32
C VAL A 167 -3.79 9.53 -20.20
N LYS A 168 -4.47 10.45 -20.88
CA LYS A 168 -4.13 11.87 -20.89
C LYS A 168 -5.18 12.71 -20.15
N ASN A 169 -6.40 12.19 -20.03
CA ASN A 169 -7.53 12.88 -19.43
C ASN A 169 -8.54 11.87 -18.84
N ALA A 170 -9.58 12.40 -18.20
CA ALA A 170 -10.67 11.61 -17.64
C ALA A 170 -11.42 10.75 -18.68
N THR A 171 -11.55 11.20 -19.93
CA THR A 171 -12.23 10.44 -21.00
C THR A 171 -11.49 9.14 -21.31
N ASP A 172 -10.16 9.15 -21.32
CA ASP A 172 -9.36 7.92 -21.50
C ASP A 172 -9.57 6.92 -20.35
N LEU A 173 -9.72 7.41 -19.11
CA LEU A 173 -10.02 6.58 -17.94
C LEU A 173 -11.40 5.95 -18.03
N ILE A 174 -12.42 6.74 -18.38
CA ILE A 174 -13.78 6.24 -18.60
C ILE A 174 -13.77 5.18 -19.71
N ARG A 175 -13.07 5.44 -20.83
CA ARG A 175 -12.94 4.48 -21.92
C ARG A 175 -12.23 3.20 -21.47
N ARG A 176 -11.19 3.29 -20.63
CA ARG A 176 -10.55 2.10 -20.05
C ARG A 176 -11.52 1.29 -19.19
N PHE A 177 -12.32 1.95 -18.36
CA PHE A 177 -13.34 1.29 -17.54
C PHE A 177 -14.37 0.56 -18.42
N GLU A 178 -14.90 1.23 -19.44
CA GLU A 178 -15.83 0.60 -20.42
C GLU A 178 -15.19 -0.62 -21.11
N ARG A 179 -13.90 -0.54 -21.46
CA ARG A 179 -13.16 -1.68 -22.02
C ARG A 179 -13.02 -2.82 -21.02
N MET A 180 -12.77 -2.52 -19.75
CA MET A 180 -12.74 -3.54 -18.70
C MET A 180 -14.08 -4.27 -18.60
N LEU A 181 -15.19 -3.54 -18.57
CA LEU A 181 -16.55 -4.11 -18.58
C LEU A 181 -16.78 -5.01 -19.79
N HIS A 182 -16.41 -4.53 -20.98
CA HIS A 182 -16.50 -5.32 -22.20
C HIS A 182 -15.68 -6.62 -22.12
N HIS A 183 -14.45 -6.56 -21.61
CA HIS A 183 -13.55 -7.72 -21.54
C HIS A 183 -13.95 -8.75 -20.48
N VAL A 184 -14.73 -8.38 -19.47
CA VAL A 184 -15.38 -9.35 -18.56
C VAL A 184 -16.72 -9.86 -19.09
N GLY A 185 -17.11 -9.48 -20.30
CA GLY A 185 -18.37 -9.92 -20.92
C GLY A 185 -19.61 -9.22 -20.37
N PHE A 186 -19.46 -8.09 -19.70
CA PHE A 186 -20.60 -7.31 -19.23
C PHE A 186 -21.30 -6.65 -20.43
N VAL A 187 -22.61 -6.88 -20.55
CA VAL A 187 -23.47 -6.29 -21.59
C VAL A 187 -24.51 -5.41 -20.91
N GLY A 188 -24.40 -4.10 -21.12
CA GLY A 188 -25.29 -3.12 -20.52
C GLY A 188 -24.65 -1.74 -20.50
N ASN A 189 -25.39 -0.76 -19.98
CA ASN A 189 -24.84 0.57 -19.71
C ASN A 189 -24.31 0.66 -18.26
N LEU A 190 -23.78 1.83 -17.89
CA LEU A 190 -23.24 2.09 -16.56
C LEU A 190 -24.28 1.93 -15.43
N SER A 191 -25.55 2.27 -15.68
CA SER A 191 -26.64 2.08 -14.70
C SER A 191 -26.92 0.60 -14.46
N ASP A 192 -26.87 -0.21 -15.54
CA ASP A 192 -26.97 -1.66 -15.43
C ASP A 192 -25.81 -2.23 -14.62
N TRP A 193 -24.60 -1.73 -14.85
CA TRP A 193 -23.42 -2.17 -14.10
C TRP A 193 -23.53 -1.86 -12.61
N HIS A 194 -23.97 -0.65 -12.25
CA HIS A 194 -24.23 -0.26 -10.85
C HIS A 194 -25.26 -1.16 -10.18
N ARG A 195 -26.28 -1.60 -10.92
CA ARG A 195 -27.28 -2.53 -10.42
C ARG A 195 -26.69 -3.91 -10.17
N GLU A 196 -25.88 -4.45 -11.08
CA GLU A 196 -25.22 -5.74 -10.89
C GLU A 196 -24.18 -5.69 -9.75
N LEU A 197 -23.42 -4.60 -9.63
CA LEU A 197 -22.50 -4.40 -8.51
C LEU A 197 -23.24 -4.40 -7.16
N ARG A 198 -24.38 -3.73 -7.06
CA ARG A 198 -25.20 -3.75 -5.83
C ARG A 198 -25.72 -5.16 -5.51
N LYS A 199 -26.12 -5.94 -6.52
CA LYS A 199 -26.50 -7.34 -6.29
C LYS A 199 -25.33 -8.15 -5.73
N GLU A 200 -24.12 -7.99 -6.25
CA GLU A 200 -22.93 -8.66 -5.69
C GLU A 200 -22.71 -8.30 -4.21
N PHE A 201 -22.93 -7.03 -3.82
CA PHE A 201 -22.85 -6.63 -2.41
C PHE A 201 -23.94 -7.26 -1.55
N GLU A 202 -25.20 -7.23 -2.01
CA GLU A 202 -26.32 -7.84 -1.30
C GLU A 202 -26.18 -9.36 -1.16
N GLU A 203 -25.53 -10.03 -2.10
CA GLU A 203 -25.20 -11.45 -2.03
C GLU A 203 -24.05 -11.71 -1.06
N ALA A 204 -23.00 -10.88 -1.07
CA ALA A 204 -21.89 -10.96 -0.13
C ALA A 204 -22.31 -10.71 1.33
N ASP A 205 -23.26 -9.80 1.57
CA ASP A 205 -23.85 -9.56 2.90
C ASP A 205 -24.62 -10.78 3.44
N LYS A 206 -25.09 -11.68 2.56
CA LYS A 206 -25.88 -12.87 2.94
C LYS A 206 -25.06 -14.13 3.14
N CYS A 207 -23.80 -14.14 2.72
CA CYS A 207 -22.94 -15.30 2.78
C CYS A 207 -21.71 -15.01 3.64
N ASP A 208 -21.58 -15.74 4.75
CA ASP A 208 -20.34 -15.76 5.51
C ASP A 208 -19.21 -16.22 4.59
N HIS A 209 -18.24 -15.33 4.38
CA HIS A 209 -16.97 -15.59 3.68
C HIS A 209 -17.08 -15.68 2.14
N CYS A 210 -18.21 -15.33 1.54
CA CYS A 210 -18.27 -15.05 0.11
C CYS A 210 -17.72 -13.65 -0.15
N GLY A 211 -16.48 -13.56 -0.64
CA GLY A 211 -15.97 -12.30 -1.18
C GLY A 211 -16.83 -11.84 -2.38
N PRO A 212 -16.99 -10.53 -2.59
CA PRO A 212 -17.78 -9.99 -3.69
C PRO A 212 -17.22 -10.39 -5.07
N GLY A 213 -18.10 -10.34 -6.07
CA GLY A 213 -17.87 -10.90 -7.39
C GLY A 213 -16.96 -10.08 -8.32
N VAL A 214 -17.12 -10.30 -9.62
CA VAL A 214 -16.23 -9.71 -10.64
C VAL A 214 -16.46 -8.22 -10.79
N GLN A 215 -17.67 -7.71 -10.57
CA GLN A 215 -17.94 -6.27 -10.68
C GLN A 215 -17.23 -5.49 -9.58
N TYR A 216 -17.21 -6.03 -8.36
CA TYR A 216 -16.40 -5.46 -7.29
C TYR A 216 -14.91 -5.47 -7.63
N ALA A 217 -14.38 -6.60 -8.11
CA ALA A 217 -12.97 -6.68 -8.48
C ALA A 217 -12.60 -5.66 -9.58
N ILE A 218 -13.50 -5.44 -10.54
CA ILE A 218 -13.38 -4.40 -11.57
C ILE A 218 -13.35 -2.99 -10.97
N LEU A 219 -14.23 -2.70 -10.00
CA LEU A 219 -14.26 -1.42 -9.29
C LEU A 219 -12.92 -1.13 -8.59
N LEU A 220 -12.35 -2.12 -7.89
CA LEU A 220 -11.05 -1.96 -7.21
C LEU A 220 -9.93 -1.68 -8.21
N GLN A 221 -9.87 -2.45 -9.31
CA GLN A 221 -8.89 -2.24 -10.37
C GLN A 221 -9.02 -0.84 -10.99
N TYR A 222 -10.25 -0.38 -11.22
CA TYR A 222 -10.50 0.96 -11.74
C TYR A 222 -10.09 2.05 -10.75
N GLY A 223 -10.39 1.89 -9.46
CA GLY A 223 -9.97 2.83 -8.40
C GLY A 223 -8.44 3.00 -8.36
N GLN A 224 -7.69 1.91 -8.44
CA GLN A 224 -6.23 1.96 -8.52
C GLN A 224 -5.73 2.68 -9.78
N MET A 225 -6.38 2.47 -10.93
CA MET A 225 -6.04 3.18 -12.17
C MET A 225 -6.29 4.68 -12.08
N LEU A 226 -7.37 5.10 -11.41
CA LEU A 226 -7.62 6.52 -11.12
C LEU A 226 -6.49 7.09 -10.25
N MET A 227 -6.13 6.39 -9.17
CA MET A 227 -5.04 6.80 -8.28
C MET A 227 -3.71 6.97 -9.02
N GLU A 228 -3.30 5.96 -9.80
CA GLU A 228 -2.09 6.01 -10.62
C GLU A 228 -2.10 7.14 -11.65
N ALA A 229 -3.25 7.42 -12.27
CA ALA A 229 -3.39 8.50 -13.24
C ALA A 229 -3.30 9.88 -12.57
N GLY A 230 -3.92 10.06 -11.40
CA GLY A 230 -3.84 11.28 -10.61
C GLY A 230 -2.41 11.62 -10.21
N TRP A 231 -1.63 10.63 -9.77
CA TRP A 231 -0.19 10.81 -9.47
C TRP A 231 0.65 11.19 -10.68
N ARG A 232 0.17 10.93 -11.90
CA ARG A 232 0.80 11.39 -13.16
C ARG A 232 0.26 12.75 -13.63
N GLY A 233 -0.55 13.43 -12.82
CA GLY A 233 -1.08 14.76 -13.11
C GLY A 233 -2.35 14.79 -13.95
N VAL A 234 -3.02 13.64 -14.14
CA VAL A 234 -4.30 13.60 -14.87
C VAL A 234 -5.43 14.05 -13.94
N ASP A 235 -6.28 14.98 -14.38
CA ASP A 235 -7.52 15.29 -13.66
C ASP A 235 -8.50 14.12 -13.78
N ILE A 236 -8.72 13.44 -12.66
CA ILE A 236 -9.60 12.27 -12.56
C ILE A 236 -11.05 12.61 -12.23
N THR A 237 -11.39 13.89 -12.03
CA THR A 237 -12.66 14.29 -11.41
C THR A 237 -13.88 13.80 -12.17
N ALA A 238 -13.89 13.91 -13.50
CA ALA A 238 -15.00 13.42 -14.30
C ALA A 238 -15.06 11.88 -14.31
N ALA A 239 -13.90 11.22 -14.35
CA ALA A 239 -13.79 9.76 -14.38
C ALA A 239 -14.21 9.11 -13.06
N SER A 240 -13.93 9.73 -11.91
CA SER A 240 -14.36 9.22 -10.61
C SER A 240 -15.88 9.35 -10.39
N LYS A 241 -16.51 10.39 -10.97
CA LYS A 241 -17.95 10.68 -10.81
C LYS A 241 -18.88 9.71 -11.53
N ILE A 242 -18.36 8.87 -12.43
CA ILE A 242 -19.16 7.82 -13.07
C ILE A 242 -19.51 6.71 -12.07
N ILE A 243 -18.75 6.59 -10.97
CA ILE A 243 -18.99 5.62 -9.92
C ILE A 243 -19.87 6.23 -8.85
N GLN A 244 -21.06 5.66 -8.64
CA GLN A 244 -22.06 6.13 -7.69
C GLN A 244 -22.42 5.01 -6.72
N LEU A 245 -21.86 5.09 -5.51
CA LEU A 245 -22.09 4.13 -4.43
C LEU A 245 -22.90 4.79 -3.31
N ASP A 246 -23.87 4.07 -2.77
CA ASP A 246 -24.69 4.54 -1.65
C ASP A 246 -23.90 4.44 -0.32
N SER A 247 -24.25 5.28 0.67
CA SER A 247 -23.61 5.30 1.99
C SER A 247 -24.23 4.32 2.99
N LYS A 248 -24.89 3.25 2.52
CA LYS A 248 -25.54 2.28 3.41
C LYS A 248 -24.50 1.50 4.23
N VAL A 249 -24.92 1.06 5.40
CA VAL A 249 -24.15 0.14 6.27
C VAL A 249 -24.08 -1.23 5.58
N GLY A 250 -22.95 -1.94 5.70
CA GLY A 250 -22.71 -3.24 5.07
C GLY A 250 -21.51 -3.22 4.12
N TRP A 251 -21.38 -4.22 3.26
CA TRP A 251 -20.30 -4.31 2.27
C TRP A 251 -20.17 -3.06 1.40
N GLU A 252 -21.29 -2.54 0.87
CA GLU A 252 -21.29 -1.35 0.00
C GLU A 252 -20.63 -0.14 0.68
N GLY A 253 -20.87 0.07 1.97
CA GLY A 253 -20.28 1.16 2.74
C GLY A 253 -18.75 1.04 2.88
N GLY A 254 -18.24 -0.17 3.11
CA GLY A 254 -16.80 -0.44 3.18
C GLY A 254 -16.10 -0.24 1.83
N VAL A 255 -16.71 -0.76 0.77
CA VAL A 255 -16.22 -0.62 -0.60
C VAL A 255 -16.21 0.84 -1.05
N LYS A 256 -17.26 1.59 -0.73
CA LYS A 256 -17.34 3.03 -0.99
C LYS A 256 -16.19 3.78 -0.34
N LYS A 257 -15.92 3.53 0.94
CA LYS A 257 -14.79 4.14 1.65
C LYS A 257 -13.46 3.85 0.96
N THR A 258 -13.22 2.58 0.59
CA THR A 258 -12.01 2.17 -0.13
C THR A 258 -11.86 2.93 -1.45
N PHE A 259 -12.93 3.01 -2.24
CA PHE A 259 -12.90 3.70 -3.54
C PHE A 259 -12.71 5.21 -3.39
N GLU A 260 -13.40 5.85 -2.44
CA GLU A 260 -13.24 7.27 -2.13
C GLU A 260 -11.81 7.59 -1.69
N VAL A 261 -11.16 6.70 -0.94
CA VAL A 261 -9.75 6.83 -0.57
C VAL A 261 -8.85 6.81 -1.79
N TYR A 262 -9.04 5.90 -2.75
CA TYR A 262 -8.27 5.94 -3.99
C TYR A 262 -8.43 7.28 -4.73
N VAL A 263 -9.65 7.81 -4.80
CA VAL A 263 -9.93 9.12 -5.43
C VAL A 263 -9.29 10.27 -4.65
N GLN A 264 -9.26 10.22 -3.32
CA GLN A 264 -8.61 11.22 -2.48
C GLN A 264 -7.08 11.19 -2.66
N LEU A 265 -6.48 10.00 -2.57
CA LEU A 265 -5.03 9.82 -2.71
C LEU A 265 -4.54 10.21 -4.12
N ALA A 266 -5.37 10.00 -5.16
CA ALA A 266 -5.08 10.41 -6.53
C ALA A 266 -4.84 11.93 -6.68
N LYS A 267 -5.47 12.74 -5.81
CA LYS A 267 -5.42 14.21 -5.87
C LYS A 267 -4.23 14.80 -5.10
N ILE A 268 -3.51 13.96 -4.37
CA ILE A 268 -2.34 14.39 -3.60
C ILE A 268 -1.11 14.22 -4.48
N PRO A 269 -0.26 15.26 -4.65
CA PRO A 269 1.01 15.12 -5.34
C PRO A 269 1.87 14.02 -4.71
N LEU A 270 2.51 13.21 -5.55
CA LEU A 270 3.23 12.01 -5.12
C LEU A 270 4.33 12.32 -4.09
N ASP A 271 5.00 13.47 -4.20
CA ASP A 271 6.05 13.93 -3.28
C ASP A 271 5.51 14.38 -1.91
N LYS A 272 4.20 14.59 -1.78
CA LYS A 272 3.51 14.96 -0.52
C LYS A 272 2.70 13.81 0.07
N LEU A 273 2.52 12.73 -0.68
CA LEU A 273 1.61 11.63 -0.36
C LEU A 273 1.92 10.98 0.99
N ALA A 274 3.18 10.56 1.21
CA ALA A 274 3.58 9.91 2.45
C ALA A 274 3.36 10.83 3.66
N GLN A 275 3.79 12.10 3.57
CA GLN A 275 3.60 13.09 4.63
C GLN A 275 2.12 13.28 4.96
N HIS A 276 1.27 13.42 3.93
CA HIS A 276 -0.17 13.59 4.12
C HIS A 276 -0.79 12.40 4.86
N ILE A 277 -0.50 11.17 4.42
CA ILE A 277 -1.05 9.97 5.06
C ILE A 277 -0.57 9.86 6.50
N VAL A 278 0.72 10.11 6.77
CA VAL A 278 1.30 10.04 8.11
C VAL A 278 0.74 11.11 9.06
N ASP A 279 0.50 12.32 8.56
CA ASP A 279 -0.13 13.41 9.32
C ASP A 279 -1.58 13.09 9.70
N GLU A 280 -2.31 12.45 8.80
CA GLU A 280 -3.66 11.96 9.06
C GLU A 280 -3.64 10.78 10.05
N ALA A 281 -2.69 9.85 9.86
CA ALA A 281 -2.64 8.58 10.58
C ALA A 281 -2.60 8.74 12.10
N VAL A 282 -1.84 9.71 12.63
CA VAL A 282 -1.79 9.92 14.09
C VAL A 282 -3.15 10.25 14.73
N HIS A 283 -4.14 10.65 13.92
CA HIS A 283 -5.50 10.96 14.36
C HIS A 283 -6.51 9.83 14.10
N TRP A 284 -6.10 8.72 13.47
CA TRP A 284 -6.99 7.58 13.22
C TRP A 284 -7.45 6.94 14.52
N GLN A 285 -8.76 6.87 14.68
CA GLN A 285 -9.43 6.29 15.84
C GLN A 285 -9.68 4.79 15.68
N VAL A 286 -9.85 4.36 14.43
CA VAL A 286 -10.13 2.99 14.03
C VAL A 286 -9.26 2.66 12.81
N TYR A 287 -9.07 1.37 12.56
CA TYR A 287 -8.45 0.88 11.35
C TYR A 287 -9.54 0.14 10.56
N SER A 288 -10.09 0.79 9.54
CA SER A 288 -11.21 0.29 8.74
C SER A 288 -10.85 0.26 7.25
N ASP A 289 -11.83 -0.04 6.40
CA ASP A 289 -11.69 -0.03 4.94
C ASP A 289 -11.21 1.32 4.38
N GLY A 290 -11.34 2.42 5.14
CA GLY A 290 -10.82 3.73 4.77
C GLY A 290 -9.31 3.90 5.05
N GLU A 291 -8.83 3.39 6.18
CA GLU A 291 -7.44 3.55 6.60
C GLU A 291 -6.52 2.51 5.96
N ALA A 292 -7.03 1.29 5.72
CA ALA A 292 -6.22 0.19 5.21
C ALA A 292 -5.55 0.47 3.85
N PRO A 293 -6.23 1.04 2.83
CA PRO A 293 -5.59 1.37 1.57
C PRO A 293 -4.51 2.46 1.72
N LYS A 294 -4.70 3.44 2.62
CA LYS A 294 -3.71 4.50 2.87
C LYS A 294 -2.43 3.93 3.46
N ALA A 295 -2.58 3.04 4.43
CA ALA A 295 -1.45 2.43 5.08
C ALA A 295 -0.73 1.42 4.16
N GLN A 296 -1.47 0.69 3.32
CA GLN A 296 -0.88 -0.12 2.25
C GLN A 296 -0.06 0.73 1.26
N VAL A 297 -0.51 1.95 0.92
CA VAL A 297 0.27 2.88 0.09
C VAL A 297 1.60 3.24 0.76
N LEU A 298 1.63 3.48 2.08
CA LEU A 298 2.89 3.71 2.79
C LEU A 298 3.83 2.49 2.71
N ALA A 299 3.30 1.27 2.86
CA ALA A 299 4.09 0.05 2.72
C ALA A 299 4.62 -0.13 1.28
N ASP A 300 3.79 0.16 0.27
CA ASP A 300 4.16 0.08 -1.15
C ASP A 300 5.25 1.11 -1.50
N MET A 301 5.25 2.29 -0.89
CA MET A 301 6.29 3.33 -1.06
C MET A 301 7.67 2.92 -0.50
N GLY A 302 7.72 1.87 0.33
CA GLY A 302 8.97 1.30 0.81
C GLY A 302 9.74 2.22 1.75
N VAL A 303 11.06 2.03 1.84
CA VAL A 303 11.92 2.63 2.89
C VAL A 303 11.97 4.16 2.84
N THR A 304 11.53 4.75 1.74
CA THR A 304 11.41 6.21 1.58
C THR A 304 10.47 6.83 2.61
N VAL A 305 9.51 6.07 3.15
CA VAL A 305 8.57 6.58 4.17
C VAL A 305 9.14 6.57 5.58
N LEU A 306 10.21 5.81 5.85
CA LEU A 306 10.70 5.60 7.21
C LEU A 306 11.06 6.89 7.95
N PRO A 307 11.79 7.87 7.36
CA PRO A 307 12.10 9.12 8.05
C PRO A 307 10.84 9.92 8.40
N ILE A 308 9.84 9.93 7.51
CA ILE A 308 8.58 10.66 7.70
C ILE A 308 7.77 10.05 8.85
N VAL A 309 7.62 8.73 8.82
CA VAL A 309 6.90 7.97 9.86
C VAL A 309 7.58 8.13 11.21
N TRP A 310 8.91 8.00 11.25
CA TRP A 310 9.70 8.13 12.47
C TRP A 310 9.58 9.53 13.10
N GLU A 311 9.80 10.59 12.32
CA GLU A 311 9.70 11.96 12.84
C GLU A 311 8.29 12.26 13.34
N LYS A 312 7.25 11.74 12.66
CA LYS A 312 5.87 11.91 13.12
C LYS A 312 5.60 11.16 14.42
N LEU A 313 6.08 9.93 14.57
CA LEU A 313 5.92 9.17 15.81
C LEU A 313 6.66 9.84 16.99
N LYS A 314 7.87 10.37 16.75
CA LYS A 314 8.61 11.15 17.75
C LYS A 314 7.84 12.41 18.16
N TRP A 315 7.33 13.17 17.18
CA TRP A 315 6.47 14.33 17.44
C TRP A 315 5.23 13.92 18.25
N ALA A 316 4.58 12.81 17.90
CA ALA A 316 3.40 12.30 18.57
C ALA A 316 3.69 11.89 20.04
N GLY A 317 4.87 11.34 20.31
CA GLY A 317 5.33 11.05 21.67
C GLY A 317 5.55 12.29 22.53
N GLN A 318 5.94 13.42 21.91
CA GLN A 318 6.17 14.71 22.59
C GLN A 318 4.92 15.57 22.74
N ASN A 319 3.89 15.35 21.90
CA ASN A 319 2.67 16.16 21.82
C ASN A 319 1.43 15.33 22.17
N ARG A 320 1.53 14.46 23.19
CA ARG A 320 0.47 13.51 23.55
C ARG A 320 -0.84 14.18 23.93
N ASP A 321 -0.76 15.35 24.55
CA ASP A 321 -1.88 16.20 24.93
C ASP A 321 -2.72 16.66 23.72
N GLN A 322 -2.10 16.73 22.54
CA GLN A 322 -2.77 17.10 21.29
C GLN A 322 -3.40 15.89 20.58
N LEU A 323 -3.08 14.67 21.01
CA LEU A 323 -3.56 13.44 20.40
C LEU A 323 -4.76 12.90 21.17
N LYS A 324 -5.93 12.93 20.52
CA LYS A 324 -7.13 12.27 21.04
C LYS A 324 -7.24 10.87 20.46
N GLY A 325 -7.68 9.90 21.26
CA GLY A 325 -8.13 8.61 20.74
C GLY A 325 -7.46 7.36 21.26
N SER A 326 -7.80 6.26 20.61
CA SER A 326 -7.35 4.89 20.92
C SER A 326 -5.85 4.69 20.77
N GLY A 327 -5.19 5.45 19.89
CA GLY A 327 -3.79 5.22 19.51
C GLY A 327 -3.62 4.24 18.36
N VAL A 328 -4.72 3.76 17.75
CA VAL A 328 -4.70 2.82 16.62
C VAL A 328 -3.82 3.32 15.48
N GLY A 329 -3.97 4.57 15.06
CA GLY A 329 -3.16 5.11 13.97
C GLY A 329 -1.65 5.16 14.26
N ARG A 330 -1.26 5.43 15.50
CA ARG A 330 0.14 5.32 15.94
C ARG A 330 0.62 3.86 15.90
N GLY A 331 -0.24 2.91 16.29
CA GLY A 331 0.01 1.48 16.13
C GLY A 331 0.28 1.10 14.67
N VAL A 332 -0.54 1.58 13.74
CA VAL A 332 -0.34 1.34 12.30
C VAL A 332 0.98 1.94 11.80
N LEU A 333 1.35 3.14 12.24
CA LEU A 333 2.64 3.73 11.89
C LEU A 333 3.83 2.93 12.45
N LEU A 334 3.70 2.37 13.67
CA LEU A 334 4.70 1.43 14.20
C LEU A 334 4.78 0.16 13.35
N GLU A 335 3.66 -0.40 12.91
CA GLU A 335 3.64 -1.55 12.01
C GLU A 335 4.30 -1.24 10.66
N ILE A 336 4.08 -0.05 10.09
CA ILE A 336 4.78 0.40 8.88
C ILE A 336 6.29 0.47 9.12
N LEU A 337 6.74 1.05 10.23
CA LEU A 337 8.17 1.11 10.55
C LEU A 337 8.81 -0.28 10.57
N VAL A 338 8.18 -1.26 11.21
CA VAL A 338 8.77 -2.60 11.30
C VAL A 338 8.63 -3.38 10.00
N THR A 339 7.47 -3.26 9.32
CA THR A 339 7.23 -3.92 8.03
C THR A 339 8.26 -3.48 7.02
N VAL A 340 8.57 -2.19 6.96
CA VAL A 340 9.44 -1.60 5.93
C VAL A 340 10.90 -1.49 6.39
N GLY A 341 11.14 -1.18 7.66
CA GLY A 341 12.48 -1.02 8.24
C GLY A 341 13.12 -2.32 8.71
N GLY A 342 12.34 -3.39 8.87
CA GLY A 342 12.84 -4.69 9.36
C GLY A 342 13.54 -4.54 10.71
N GLU A 343 14.69 -5.20 10.88
CA GLU A 343 15.49 -5.12 12.11
C GLU A 343 15.98 -3.69 12.42
N GLN A 344 16.17 -2.86 11.40
CA GLN A 344 16.64 -1.49 11.56
C GLN A 344 15.59 -0.57 12.21
N ALA A 345 14.33 -1.02 12.29
CA ALA A 345 13.29 -0.30 13.01
C ALA A 345 13.43 -0.43 14.54
N LEU A 346 14.25 -1.35 15.06
CA LEU A 346 14.34 -1.62 16.50
C LEU A 346 14.66 -0.36 17.35
N PRO A 347 15.69 0.44 17.04
CA PRO A 347 15.96 1.67 17.79
C PRO A 347 14.82 2.69 17.71
N LEU A 348 14.00 2.64 16.65
CA LEU A 348 12.89 3.55 16.42
C LEU A 348 11.64 3.14 17.23
N ILE A 349 11.46 1.86 17.53
CA ILE A 349 10.30 1.39 18.31
C ILE A 349 10.56 1.39 19.82
N GLU A 350 11.83 1.31 20.24
CA GLU A 350 12.21 1.22 21.66
C GLU A 350 11.62 2.31 22.57
N PRO A 351 11.53 3.59 22.15
CA PRO A 351 10.92 4.64 22.97
C PRO A 351 9.43 4.38 23.30
N PHE A 352 8.74 3.54 22.52
CA PHE A 352 7.31 3.26 22.69
C PHE A 352 7.01 2.02 23.52
N LEU A 353 8.03 1.25 23.95
CA LEU A 353 7.85 0.03 24.76
C LEU A 353 7.23 0.29 26.14
N ASN A 354 7.32 1.53 26.61
CA ASN A 354 6.72 1.98 27.86
C ASN A 354 5.73 3.13 27.63
N ASP A 355 5.14 3.23 26.43
CA ASP A 355 4.15 4.26 26.15
C ASP A 355 2.95 4.13 27.11
N GLU A 356 2.46 5.22 27.68
CA GLU A 356 1.26 5.21 28.54
C GLU A 356 0.04 4.66 27.82
N ASN A 357 -0.10 4.92 26.52
CA ASN A 357 -1.18 4.36 25.71
C ASN A 357 -0.94 2.86 25.49
N GLU A 358 -1.88 2.05 25.98
CA GLU A 358 -1.79 0.59 25.95
C GLU A 358 -1.66 0.02 24.54
N TRP A 359 -2.39 0.55 23.56
CA TRP A 359 -2.30 0.08 22.17
C TRP A 359 -0.93 0.34 21.58
N VAL A 360 -0.42 1.57 21.73
CA VAL A 360 0.91 1.94 21.24
C VAL A 360 1.99 1.06 21.88
N ARG A 361 1.91 0.85 23.20
CA ARG A 361 2.80 -0.02 23.95
C ARG A 361 2.71 -1.47 23.47
N HIS A 362 1.51 -2.01 23.30
CA HIS A 362 1.27 -3.36 22.81
C HIS A 362 1.92 -3.58 21.44
N TYR A 363 1.67 -2.67 20.48
CA TYR A 363 2.26 -2.77 19.14
C TYR A 363 3.78 -2.62 19.17
N ALA A 364 4.33 -1.73 19.99
CA ALA A 364 5.78 -1.58 20.15
C ALA A 364 6.44 -2.85 20.75
N CYS A 365 5.83 -3.46 21.77
CA CYS A 365 6.34 -4.70 22.34
C CYS A 365 6.29 -5.85 21.34
N ARG A 366 5.14 -6.03 20.66
CA ARG A 366 5.00 -7.03 19.59
C ARG A 366 6.02 -6.78 18.48
N ALA A 367 6.24 -5.52 18.11
CA ALA A 367 7.24 -5.09 17.14
C ALA A 367 8.63 -5.60 17.46
N LYS A 368 9.07 -5.36 18.70
CA LYS A 368 10.37 -5.80 19.20
C LYS A 368 10.50 -7.33 19.20
N GLU A 369 9.49 -8.05 19.70
CA GLU A 369 9.50 -9.51 19.74
C GLU A 369 9.66 -10.13 18.34
N TYR A 370 8.96 -9.60 17.34
CA TYR A 370 9.01 -10.10 15.96
C TYR A 370 10.37 -9.85 15.32
N ILE A 371 10.93 -8.64 15.49
CA ILE A 371 12.28 -8.32 15.03
C ILE A 371 13.30 -9.28 15.65
N GLN A 372 13.22 -9.51 16.97
CA GLN A 372 14.13 -10.42 17.68
C GLN A 372 14.01 -11.88 17.22
N GLN A 373 12.88 -12.27 16.63
CA GLN A 373 12.65 -13.58 16.03
C GLN A 373 13.04 -13.64 14.53
N GLY A 374 13.56 -12.56 13.94
CA GLY A 374 13.87 -12.47 12.51
C GLY A 374 12.63 -12.45 11.60
N LYS A 375 11.46 -12.10 12.15
CA LYS A 375 10.19 -12.02 11.43
C LYS A 375 9.97 -10.61 10.89
N VAL A 376 9.23 -10.52 9.78
CA VAL A 376 8.73 -9.24 9.23
C VAL A 376 7.24 -9.16 9.51
N PHE A 377 6.74 -7.98 9.86
CA PHE A 377 5.32 -7.77 10.13
C PHE A 377 4.49 -8.00 8.89
N LEU A 378 3.39 -8.75 9.03
CA LEU A 378 2.28 -8.67 8.10
C LEU A 378 1.60 -7.34 8.32
N PHE A 379 1.87 -6.40 7.42
CA PHE A 379 1.07 -5.19 7.36
C PHE A 379 -0.36 -5.59 7.03
N ALA A 380 -1.27 -5.36 7.98
CA ALA A 380 -2.71 -5.63 7.93
C ALA A 380 -3.16 -7.11 7.79
N PRO A 381 -3.15 -7.92 8.87
CA PRO A 381 -3.75 -9.24 8.89
C PRO A 381 -5.18 -9.20 9.45
N TYR A 382 -6.06 -8.37 8.88
CA TYR A 382 -7.50 -8.50 9.11
C TYR A 382 -8.22 -9.15 7.90
N PHE A 383 -7.50 -9.99 7.16
CA PHE A 383 -8.05 -10.94 6.20
C PHE A 383 -7.29 -12.26 6.31
#